data_AF-A0A849FMC7-F1
#
_entry.id   AF-A0A849FMC7-F1
#
_cell.length_a   1.000
_cell.length_b   1.000
_cell.length_c   1.000
_cell.angle_alpha   90.00
_cell.angle_beta   90.00
_cell.angle_gamma   90.00
#
_symmetry.space_group_name_H-M   'P 1'
#
loop_
_entity.id
_entity.type
_entity.pdbx_description
1 polymer ?
#
loop_
_entity_poly.entity_id
_entity_poly.type
_entity_poly.pdbx_seq_one_letter_code
_entity_poly.pdbx_strand_id
1 'polypeptide(L)'
;PNNDTCFLEDFVMDKKTALFFGTEKDGLSKEVMQEADGFLKIPMVGFTESLNISVSAAIILQHLSTKLRRQALPWQLSDSEKMDIRLEWTKKSINSIDAIINRYYE
;
A
#
# COMPACT_ATOMS: atom_id res chain seq x y z
N PRO A 1 -22.86 -6.51 13.68
CA PRO A 1 -21.63 -6.15 12.92
C PRO A 1 -21.62 -6.93 11.60
N ASN A 2 -21.88 -6.26 10.48
CA ASN A 2 -21.78 -6.91 9.18
C ASN A 2 -20.30 -7.22 8.94
N ASN A 3 -19.91 -8.46 9.23
CA ASN A 3 -18.58 -9.01 9.01
C ASN A 3 -18.37 -9.21 7.50
N ASP A 4 -18.35 -8.13 6.72
CA ASP A 4 -18.18 -8.19 5.27
C ASP A 4 -16.71 -8.50 4.96
N THR A 5 -16.41 -9.78 5.09
CA THR A 5 -15.16 -10.38 4.66
C THR A 5 -15.24 -10.58 3.15
N CYS A 6 -14.30 -9.99 2.42
CA CYS A 6 -14.17 -10.12 0.98
C CYS A 6 -12.93 -10.96 0.66
N PHE A 7 -13.05 -11.89 -0.29
CA PHE A 7 -11.89 -12.60 -0.82
C PHE A 7 -11.10 -11.69 -1.76
N LEU A 8 -9.78 -11.87 -1.80
CA LEU A 8 -8.88 -11.08 -2.63
C LEU A 8 -9.29 -11.02 -4.11
N GLU A 9 -9.81 -12.13 -4.65
CA GLU A 9 -10.20 -12.24 -6.06
C GLU A 9 -11.42 -11.36 -6.39
N ASP A 10 -12.37 -11.28 -5.44
CA ASP A 10 -13.62 -10.55 -5.57
C ASP A 10 -13.48 -9.06 -5.23
N PHE A 11 -12.37 -8.65 -4.62
CA PHE A 11 -12.17 -7.28 -4.17
C PHE A 11 -12.12 -6.29 -5.34
N VAL A 12 -12.97 -5.27 -5.30
CA VAL A 12 -13.06 -4.22 -6.31
C VAL A 12 -12.39 -2.95 -5.78
N MET A 13 -11.38 -2.44 -6.50
CA MET A 13 -10.74 -1.16 -6.20
C MET A 13 -11.38 -0.04 -7.02
N ASP A 14 -12.41 0.59 -6.47
CA ASP A 14 -13.11 1.72 -7.09
C ASP A 14 -12.87 3.06 -6.35
N LYS A 15 -12.36 3.00 -5.13
CA LYS A 15 -12.02 4.14 -4.27
C LYS A 15 -10.57 4.07 -3.79
N LYS A 16 -10.10 5.16 -3.16
CA LYS A 16 -8.81 5.16 -2.45
C LYS A 16 -8.85 4.11 -1.35
N THR A 17 -7.87 3.21 -1.34
CA THR A 17 -7.83 2.07 -0.41
C THR A 17 -6.55 2.11 0.41
N ALA A 18 -6.67 1.97 1.72
CA ALA A 18 -5.57 1.70 2.63
C ALA A 18 -5.67 0.25 3.12
N LEU A 19 -4.56 -0.49 3.04
CA LEU A 19 -4.47 -1.85 3.53
C LEU A 19 -3.70 -1.85 4.85
N PHE A 20 -4.31 -2.41 5.89
CA PHE A 20 -3.69 -2.57 7.19
C PHE A 20 -3.31 -4.04 7.39
N PHE A 21 -2.07 -4.27 7.80
CA PHE A 21 -1.54 -5.60 8.10
C PHE A 21 -1.15 -5.64 9.57
N GLY A 22 -1.64 -6.65 10.29
CA GLY A 22 -1.40 -6.82 11.72
C GLY A 22 -0.07 -7.50 12.03
N THR A 23 0.52 -7.23 13.20
CA THR A 23 1.78 -7.90 13.57
C THR A 23 1.58 -9.40 13.81
N GLU A 24 2.64 -10.21 13.71
CA GLU A 24 2.56 -11.66 13.92
C GLU A 24 2.08 -12.05 15.32
N LYS A 25 2.26 -11.17 16.31
CA LYS A 25 1.98 -11.45 17.72
C LYS A 25 0.59 -10.99 18.15
N ASP A 26 0.24 -9.76 17.82
CA ASP A 26 -0.96 -9.09 18.34
C ASP A 26 -2.02 -8.84 17.24
N GLY A 27 -1.68 -9.12 15.98
CA GLY A 27 -2.56 -8.85 14.85
C GLY A 27 -2.80 -7.36 14.63
N LEU A 28 -4.00 -7.00 14.20
CA LEU A 28 -4.43 -5.61 14.04
C LEU A 28 -4.95 -5.07 15.38
N SER A 29 -4.72 -3.78 15.63
CA SER A 29 -5.25 -3.13 16.81
C SER A 29 -6.78 -3.09 16.76
N LYS A 30 -7.43 -3.04 17.93
CA LYS A 30 -8.88 -3.02 18.02
C LYS A 30 -9.47 -1.79 17.33
N GLU A 31 -8.78 -0.66 17.42
CA GLU A 31 -9.16 0.61 16.80
C GLU A 31 -9.19 0.46 15.28
N VAL A 32 -8.14 -0.13 14.68
CA VAL A 32 -8.10 -0.38 13.24
C VAL A 32 -9.20 -1.34 12.82
N MET A 33 -9.47 -2.39 13.60
CA MET A 33 -10.55 -3.34 13.30
C MET A 33 -11.94 -2.72 13.40
N GLN A 34 -12.13 -1.72 14.26
CA GLN A 34 -13.42 -1.03 14.45
C GLN A 34 -13.68 0.01 13.36
N GLU A 35 -12.65 0.70 12.90
CA GLU A 35 -12.74 1.74 11.86
C GLU A 35 -12.60 1.19 10.42
N ALA A 36 -12.33 -0.10 10.26
CA ALA A 36 -12.17 -0.71 8.95
C ALA A 36 -13.51 -0.82 8.19
N ASP A 37 -13.52 -0.39 6.93
CA ASP A 37 -14.64 -0.58 6.00
C ASP A 37 -14.94 -2.06 5.69
N GLY A 38 -13.97 -2.96 5.90
CA GLY A 38 -14.12 -4.39 5.61
C GLY A 38 -12.82 -5.17 5.80
N PHE A 39 -12.91 -6.50 5.64
CA PHE A 39 -11.78 -7.41 5.85
C PHE A 39 -11.43 -8.17 4.58
N LEU A 40 -10.16 -8.11 4.17
CA LEU A 40 -9.66 -8.80 2.99
C LEU A 40 -9.02 -10.15 3.38
N LYS A 41 -9.38 -11.24 2.70
CA LYS A 41 -8.80 -12.56 2.95
C LYS A 41 -8.19 -13.18 1.69
N ILE A 42 -7.03 -13.82 1.88
CA ILE A 42 -6.48 -14.77 0.92
C ILE A 42 -7.12 -16.13 1.20
N PRO A 43 -7.71 -16.81 0.20
CA PRO A 43 -8.24 -18.16 0.38
C PRO A 43 -7.14 -19.12 0.87
N MET A 44 -7.32 -19.71 2.05
CA MET A 44 -6.44 -20.75 2.58
C MET A 44 -6.98 -22.13 2.18
N VAL A 45 -6.10 -23.00 1.69
CA VAL A 45 -6.42 -24.40 1.38
C VAL A 45 -5.43 -25.28 2.14
N GLY A 46 -5.96 -26.23 2.93
CA GLY A 46 -5.16 -27.13 3.77
C GLY A 46 -5.25 -26.79 5.25
N PHE A 47 -4.24 -27.19 6.02
CA PHE A 47 -4.25 -27.10 7.49
C PHE A 47 -3.72 -25.77 8.05
N THR A 48 -3.13 -24.91 7.21
CA THR A 48 -2.62 -23.62 7.66
C THR A 48 -3.75 -22.58 7.67
N GLU A 49 -3.87 -21.86 8.77
CA GLU A 49 -4.89 -20.82 8.94
C GLU A 49 -4.39 -19.44 8.51
N SER A 50 -3.08 -19.29 8.29
CA SER A 50 -2.47 -18.03 7.89
C SER A 50 -1.18 -18.22 7.09
N LEU A 51 -0.75 -17.14 6.45
CA LEU A 51 0.57 -17.01 5.83
C LEU A 51 1.39 -15.99 6.62
N ASN A 52 2.71 -16.05 6.47
CA ASN A 52 3.58 -14.99 6.96
C ASN A 52 3.09 -13.61 6.47
N ILE A 53 3.17 -12.58 7.31
CA ILE A 53 2.68 -11.24 6.98
C ILE A 53 3.32 -10.68 5.70
N SER A 54 4.62 -10.86 5.50
CA SER A 54 5.31 -10.36 4.31
C SER A 54 4.82 -11.07 3.04
N VAL A 55 4.54 -12.38 3.14
CA VAL A 55 4.00 -13.18 2.04
C VAL A 55 2.57 -12.75 1.72
N SER A 56 1.74 -12.54 2.75
CA SER A 56 0.37 -12.03 2.58
C SER A 56 0.36 -10.66 1.91
N ALA A 57 1.21 -9.74 2.35
CA ALA A 57 1.35 -8.41 1.77
C ALA A 57 1.80 -8.47 0.31
N ALA A 58 2.80 -9.31 0.01
CA ALA A 58 3.28 -9.49 -1.36
C ALA A 58 2.18 -10.02 -2.30
N ILE A 59 1.43 -11.05 -1.88
CA ILE A 59 0.34 -11.63 -2.66
C ILE A 59 -0.74 -10.59 -2.95
N ILE A 60 -1.20 -9.88 -1.90
CA ILE A 60 -2.26 -8.86 -2.03
C ILE A 60 -1.80 -7.73 -2.95
N LEU A 61 -0.63 -7.15 -2.68
CA LEU A 61 -0.12 -6.02 -3.47
C LEU A 61 0.12 -6.40 -4.93
N GLN A 62 0.66 -7.59 -5.19
CA GLN A 62 0.89 -8.07 -6.56
C GLN A 62 -0.44 -8.25 -7.31
N HIS A 63 -1.43 -8.88 -6.68
CA HIS A 63 -2.74 -9.11 -7.29
C HIS A 63 -3.45 -7.78 -7.58
N LEU A 64 -3.55 -6.91 -6.58
CA LEU A 64 -4.23 -5.62 -6.70
C LEU A 64 -3.52 -4.70 -7.69
N SER A 65 -2.19 -4.56 -7.62
CA SER A 65 -1.43 -3.74 -8.57
C SER A 65 -1.60 -4.23 -10.01
N THR A 66 -1.64 -5.55 -10.22
CA THR A 66 -1.90 -6.12 -11.55
C THR A 66 -3.30 -5.78 -12.05
N LYS A 67 -4.32 -5.92 -11.21
CA LYS A 67 -5.71 -5.58 -11.53
C LYS A 67 -5.86 -4.08 -11.83
N LEU A 68 -5.27 -3.23 -11.00
CA LEU A 68 -5.30 -1.77 -11.14
C LEU A 68 -4.66 -1.29 -12.45
N ARG A 69 -3.51 -1.85 -12.82
CA ARG A 69 -2.81 -1.49 -14.08
C ARG A 69 -3.56 -1.92 -15.34
N ARG A 70 -4.47 -2.90 -15.22
CA ARG A 70 -5.35 -3.34 -16.31
C ARG A 70 -6.64 -2.51 -16.40
N GLN A 71 -6.97 -1.75 -15.35
CA GLN A 71 -8.16 -0.92 -15.31
C GLN A 71 -7.84 0.51 -15.76
N ALA A 72 -8.82 1.18 -16.36
CA ALA A 72 -8.73 2.58 -16.79
C ALA A 72 -9.07 3.57 -15.66
N LEU A 73 -8.61 3.30 -14.43
CA LEU A 73 -8.83 4.18 -13.28
C LEU A 73 -7.73 5.24 -13.20
N PRO A 74 -8.05 6.49 -12.80
CA PRO A 74 -7.07 7.56 -12.63
C PRO A 74 -6.32 7.42 -11.29
N TRP A 75 -5.52 6.36 -11.15
CA TRP A 75 -4.73 6.09 -9.94
C TRP A 75 -3.32 6.70 -9.97
N GLN A 76 -2.88 7.18 -11.13
CA GLN A 76 -1.55 7.74 -11.31
C GLN A 76 -1.48 9.16 -10.77
N LEU A 77 -0.32 9.52 -10.24
CA LEU A 77 0.02 10.90 -9.93
C LEU A 77 -0.01 11.76 -11.20
N SER A 78 -0.40 13.02 -11.03
CA SER A 78 -0.23 14.07 -12.04
C SER A 78 1.26 14.31 -12.34
N ASP A 79 1.55 14.97 -13.46
CA ASP A 79 2.94 15.24 -13.85
C ASP A 79 3.65 16.23 -12.90
N SER A 80 2.90 17.16 -12.29
CA SER A 80 3.44 18.04 -11.24
C SER A 80 3.79 17.26 -9.98
N GLU A 81 2.91 16.39 -9.49
CA GLU A 81 3.18 15.56 -8.31
C GLU A 81 4.37 14.62 -8.53
N LYS A 82 4.49 14.03 -9.74
CA LYS A 82 5.65 13.22 -10.11
C LYS A 82 6.94 14.05 -10.09
N MET A 83 6.91 15.29 -10.55
CA MET A 83 8.07 16.19 -10.57
C MET A 83 8.52 16.53 -9.14
N ASP A 84 7.58 16.88 -8.28
CA ASP A 84 7.85 17.24 -6.88
C ASP A 84 8.51 16.08 -6.12
N ILE A 85 7.96 14.86 -6.24
CA ILE A 85 8.52 13.66 -5.62
C ILE A 85 9.91 13.34 -6.18
N ARG A 86 10.10 13.44 -7.50
CA ARG A 86 11.42 13.22 -8.12
C ARG A 86 12.45 14.19 -7.60
N LEU A 87 12.11 15.48 -7.51
CA LEU A 87 13.01 16.50 -6.96
C LEU A 87 13.38 16.19 -5.52
N GLU A 88 12.41 15.79 -4.69
CA GLU A 88 12.64 15.40 -3.30
C GLU A 88 13.61 14.21 -3.21
N TRP A 89 13.38 13.16 -3.99
CA TRP A 89 14.27 11.98 -4.02
C TRP A 89 15.66 12.31 -4.53
N THR A 90 15.78 13.18 -5.55
CA THR A 90 17.08 13.64 -6.04
C THR A 90 17.85 14.36 -4.94
N LYS A 91 17.21 15.29 -4.21
CA LYS A 91 17.84 15.97 -3.06
C LYS A 91 18.33 14.98 -2.00
N LYS A 92 17.53 13.96 -1.68
CA LYS A 92 17.87 12.91 -0.70
C LYS A 92 18.97 11.95 -1.18
N SER A 93 19.13 11.79 -2.50
CA SER A 93 20.12 10.88 -3.08
C SER A 93 21.53 11.46 -3.16
N ILE A 94 21.67 12.79 -3.08
CA ILE A 94 22.95 13.49 -3.18
C ILE A 94 23.46 13.81 -1.77
N ASN A 95 24.63 13.25 -1.44
CA ASN A 95 25.33 13.61 -0.21
C ASN A 95 25.69 15.10 -0.23
N SER A 96 25.45 15.79 0.90
CA SER A 96 25.77 17.22 1.05
C SER A 96 25.03 18.16 0.08
N ILE A 97 23.78 17.83 -0.28
CA ILE A 97 22.92 18.70 -1.11
C ILE A 97 22.85 20.13 -0.57
N ASP A 98 22.80 20.32 0.75
CA ASP A 98 22.72 21.65 1.38
C ASP A 98 23.98 22.49 1.10
N ALA A 99 25.16 21.86 1.06
CA ALA A 99 26.41 22.56 0.74
C ALA A 99 26.47 22.97 -0.74
N ILE A 100 25.94 22.13 -1.64
CA ILE A 100 25.85 22.44 -3.07
C ILE A 100 24.86 23.58 -3.30
N ILE A 101 23.71 23.54 -2.62
CA ILE A 101 22.69 24.58 -2.70
C ILE A 101 23.23 25.91 -2.18
N ASN A 102 23.89 25.91 -1.02
CA ASN A 102 24.47 27.13 -0.45
C ASN A 102 25.53 27.75 -1.37
N ARG A 103 26.38 26.94 -2.00
CA ARG A 103 27.38 27.41 -2.97
C ARG A 103 26.76 27.97 -4.26
N TYR A 104 25.54 27.57 -4.63
CA TYR A 104 24.85 28.08 -5.82
C TYR A 104 24.18 29.44 -5.57
N TYR A 105 23.81 29.73 -4.34
CA TYR A 105 23.21 31.01 -3.94
C TYR A 105 24.22 32.08 -3.47
N GLU A 106 25.49 31.69 -3.31
CA GLU A 106 26.65 32.62 -3.26
C GLU A 106 27.04 33.08 -4.67
#